data_AF-A0A852UR46-F1
#
_entry.id   AF-A0A852UR46-F1
#
_cell.length_a   1.000
_cell.length_b   1.000
_cell.length_c   1.000
_cell.angle_alpha   90.00
_cell.angle_beta   90.00
_cell.angle_gamma   90.00
#
_symmetry.space_group_name_H-M   'P 1'
#
loop_
_entity.id
_entity.type
_entity.pdbx_description
1 polymer ?
#
loop_
_entity_poly.entity_id
_entity_poly.type
_entity_poly.pdbx_seq_one_letter_code
_entity_poly.pdbx_strand_id
1 'polypeptide(L)'
;MVGAAYTSVSFIRSFHPLIEKYHNWVIILFILLSTITFALIGRPVNVLLLVGALNALILPLALGTLLIAAYKKDIVGSYKHPLWLTIGGGFVVIVMGVLGIVTLIEQIPLLFK
;
A
#
# COMPACT_ATOMS: atom_id res chain seq x y z
N MET A 1 13.10 -0.88 0.57
CA MET A 1 13.32 -1.03 -0.89
C MET A 1 12.99 -2.42 -1.41
N VAL A 2 13.46 -3.51 -0.78
CA VAL A 2 13.24 -4.89 -1.27
C VAL A 2 11.75 -5.26 -1.38
N GLY A 3 10.93 -5.01 -0.35
CA GLY A 3 9.50 -5.33 -0.37
C GLY A 3 8.69 -4.58 -1.43
N ALA A 4 8.91 -3.26 -1.57
CA ALA A 4 8.24 -2.45 -2.60
C ALA A 4 8.63 -2.90 -4.02
N ALA A 5 9.90 -3.27 -4.24
CA ALA A 5 10.34 -3.83 -5.51
C ALA A 5 9.65 -5.17 -5.81
N TYR A 6 9.50 -6.06 -4.83
CA TYR A 6 8.78 -7.33 -5.00
C TYR A 6 7.29 -7.12 -5.33
N THR A 7 6.62 -6.17 -4.69
CA THR A 7 5.22 -5.86 -5.00
C THR A 7 5.08 -5.26 -6.40
N SER A 8 5.90 -4.28 -6.77
CA SER A 8 5.89 -3.70 -8.12
C SER A 8 6.23 -4.72 -9.20
N VAL A 9 7.23 -5.56 -8.98
CA VAL A 9 7.60 -6.64 -9.91
C VAL A 9 6.52 -7.71 -9.99
N SER A 10 5.85 -8.06 -8.88
CA SER A 10 4.70 -8.97 -8.91
C SER A 10 3.52 -8.38 -9.69
N PHE A 11 3.23 -7.08 -9.56
CA PHE A 11 2.22 -6.39 -10.37
C PHE A 11 2.58 -6.42 -11.86
N ILE A 12 3.83 -6.12 -12.19
CA ILE A 12 4.33 -6.14 -13.58
C ILE A 12 4.32 -7.58 -14.14
N ARG A 13 4.66 -8.59 -13.32
CA ARG A 13 4.62 -10.02 -13.69
C ARG A 13 3.20 -10.47 -14.04
N SER A 14 2.18 -9.97 -13.35
CA SER A 14 0.77 -10.28 -13.64
C SER A 14 0.26 -9.73 -14.98
N PHE A 15 0.96 -8.78 -15.62
CA PHE A 15 0.53 -8.17 -16.88
C PHE A 15 1.08 -8.86 -18.15
N HIS A 16 2.19 -9.63 -18.09
CA HIS A 16 2.68 -10.37 -19.26
C HIS A 16 3.70 -11.49 -18.91
N PRO A 17 3.53 -12.75 -19.41
CA PRO A 17 4.48 -13.86 -19.17
C PRO A 17 5.88 -13.69 -19.81
N LEU A 18 6.12 -12.61 -20.58
CA LEU A 18 7.42 -12.33 -21.21
C LEU A 18 8.44 -11.75 -20.20
N ILE A 19 7.96 -11.19 -19.08
CA ILE A 19 8.79 -10.52 -18.07
C ILE A 19 9.41 -11.53 -17.10
N GLU A 20 8.86 -12.73 -17.04
CA GLU A 20 9.32 -13.82 -16.18
C GLU A 20 10.71 -14.34 -16.58
N LYS A 21 11.07 -14.23 -17.87
CA LYS A 21 12.34 -14.71 -18.41
C LYS A 21 13.54 -13.78 -18.17
N TYR A 22 13.31 -12.50 -17.87
CA TYR A 22 14.36 -11.47 -17.68
C TYR A 22 14.24 -10.71 -16.35
N HIS A 23 13.54 -11.27 -15.36
CA HIS A 23 13.18 -10.58 -14.11
C HIS A 23 14.39 -10.01 -13.35
N ASN A 24 15.53 -10.72 -13.33
CA ASN A 24 16.74 -10.25 -12.65
C ASN A 24 17.30 -8.97 -13.29
N TRP A 25 17.26 -8.86 -14.62
CA TRP A 25 17.76 -7.69 -15.33
C TRP A 25 16.84 -6.47 -15.16
N VAL A 26 15.53 -6.72 -15.15
CA VAL A 26 14.51 -5.68 -14.86
C VAL A 26 14.65 -5.15 -13.43
N ILE A 27 14.89 -6.03 -12.44
CA ILE A 27 15.12 -5.62 -11.05
C ILE A 27 16.37 -4.76 -10.94
N ILE A 28 17.48 -5.17 -11.56
CA ILE A 28 18.75 -4.42 -11.53
C ILE A 28 18.59 -3.04 -12.18
N LEU A 29 17.94 -2.98 -13.36
CA LEU A 29 17.68 -1.72 -14.05
C LEU A 29 16.77 -0.80 -13.21
N PHE A 30 15.74 -1.34 -12.57
CA PHE A 30 14.84 -0.59 -11.70
C PHE A 30 15.55 -0.03 -10.47
N ILE A 31 16.44 -0.82 -9.83
CA ILE A 31 17.24 -0.36 -8.69
C ILE A 31 18.21 0.76 -9.11
N LEU A 32 18.91 0.61 -10.24
CA LEU A 32 19.83 1.63 -10.75
C LEU A 32 19.09 2.93 -11.07
N LEU A 33 17.97 2.85 -11.80
CA LEU A 33 17.16 4.01 -12.15
C LEU A 33 16.60 4.71 -10.90
N SER A 34 16.10 3.93 -9.93
CA SER A 34 15.59 4.45 -8.66
C SER A 34 16.69 5.13 -7.84
N THR A 35 17.90 4.55 -7.81
CA THR A 35 19.06 5.12 -7.11
C THR A 35 19.51 6.44 -7.74
N ILE A 36 19.55 6.52 -9.08
CA ILE A 36 19.92 7.74 -9.82
C ILE A 36 18.87 8.83 -9.60
N THR A 37 17.60 8.48 -9.71
CA THR A 37 16.46 9.39 -9.48
C THR A 37 16.49 9.92 -8.04
N PHE A 38 16.74 9.05 -7.06
CA PHE A 38 16.85 9.42 -5.65
C PHE A 38 18.03 10.37 -5.39
N ALA A 39 19.18 10.13 -6.00
CA ALA A 39 20.36 10.98 -5.87
C ALA A 39 20.15 12.38 -6.49
N LEU A 40 19.38 12.49 -7.57
CA LEU A 40 19.17 13.75 -8.31
C LEU A 40 18.06 14.64 -7.72
N ILE A 41 16.99 14.07 -7.16
CA ILE A 41 15.77 14.83 -6.80
C ILE A 41 15.88 15.61 -5.49
N GLY A 42 16.73 15.22 -4.54
CA GLY A 42 17.10 16.01 -3.35
C GLY A 42 15.99 16.42 -2.38
N ARG A 43 14.70 16.27 -2.72
CA ARG A 43 13.51 16.57 -1.91
C ARG A 43 12.70 15.30 -1.55
N PRO A 44 13.33 14.28 -0.94
CA PRO A 44 12.65 13.03 -0.59
C PRO A 44 11.52 13.24 0.44
N VAL A 45 11.60 14.30 1.24
CA VAL A 45 10.68 14.55 2.37
C VAL A 45 9.23 14.77 1.90
N ASN A 46 9.00 15.58 0.86
CA ASN A 46 7.64 15.86 0.37
C ASN A 46 7.02 14.62 -0.28
N VAL A 47 7.83 13.83 -0.99
CA VAL A 47 7.39 12.55 -1.57
C VAL A 47 7.08 11.54 -0.46
N LEU A 48 7.90 11.48 0.60
CA LEU A 48 7.65 10.62 1.76
C LEU A 48 6.37 11.00 2.50
N LEU A 49 6.12 12.30 2.69
CA LEU A 49 4.89 12.80 3.32
C LEU A 49 3.66 12.41 2.48
N LEU A 50 3.71 12.65 1.17
CA LEU A 50 2.60 12.33 0.27
C LEU A 50 2.31 10.83 0.20
N VAL A 51 3.34 9.99 0.11
CA VAL A 51 3.18 8.52 0.12
C VAL A 51 2.73 8.02 1.49
N GLY A 52 3.21 8.63 2.59
CA GLY A 52 2.78 8.32 3.95
C GLY A 52 1.29 8.59 4.17
N ALA A 53 0.82 9.78 3.78
CA ALA A 53 -0.59 10.16 3.85
C ALA A 53 -1.49 9.23 3.02
N LEU A 54 -1.08 8.90 1.79
CA LEU A 54 -1.83 7.96 0.94
C LEU A 54 -1.88 6.55 1.54
N ASN A 55 -0.79 6.05 2.10
CA ASN A 55 -0.74 4.72 2.71
C ASN A 55 -1.62 4.63 3.98
N ALA A 56 -1.60 5.68 4.80
CA ALA A 56 -2.45 5.78 5.99
C ALA A 56 -3.95 5.71 5.66
N LEU A 57 -4.34 6.14 4.45
CA LEU A 57 -5.72 6.08 3.96
C LEU A 57 -6.05 4.75 3.24
N ILE A 58 -5.09 4.18 2.49
CA ILE A 58 -5.29 2.92 1.74
C ILE A 58 -5.58 1.74 2.67
N LEU A 59 -4.83 1.60 3.77
CA LEU A 59 -4.98 0.47 4.71
C LEU A 59 -6.38 0.35 5.32
N PRO A 60 -6.97 1.40 5.94
CA PRO A 60 -8.32 1.32 6.48
C PRO A 60 -9.38 1.14 5.39
N LEU A 61 -9.19 1.70 4.19
CA LEU A 61 -10.11 1.46 3.07
C LEU A 61 -10.08 -0.01 2.61
N ALA A 62 -8.88 -0.57 2.43
CA ALA A 62 -8.70 -1.94 1.98
C ALA A 62 -9.22 -2.93 3.04
N LEU A 63 -8.87 -2.74 4.31
CA LEU A 63 -9.38 -3.58 5.40
C LEU A 63 -10.89 -3.41 5.60
N GLY A 64 -11.42 -2.20 5.52
CA GLY A 64 -12.86 -1.94 5.64
C GLY A 64 -13.67 -2.61 4.53
N THR A 65 -13.23 -2.46 3.28
CA THR A 65 -13.88 -3.13 2.14
C THR A 65 -13.75 -4.65 2.21
N LEU A 66 -12.59 -5.16 2.66
CA LEU A 66 -12.37 -6.60 2.85
C LEU A 66 -13.24 -7.18 3.97
N LEU A 67 -13.40 -6.46 5.09
CA LEU A 67 -14.31 -6.87 6.16
C LEU A 67 -15.75 -6.94 5.67
N ILE A 68 -16.22 -5.94 4.92
CA ILE A 68 -17.57 -5.96 4.33
C ILE A 68 -17.71 -7.11 3.33
N ALA A 69 -16.70 -7.33 2.49
CA ALA A 69 -16.66 -8.43 1.53
C ALA A 69 -16.62 -9.81 2.22
N ALA A 70 -16.00 -9.91 3.39
CA ALA A 70 -15.89 -11.16 4.15
C ALA A 70 -17.27 -11.70 4.62
N TYR A 71 -18.28 -10.83 4.69
CA TYR A 71 -19.67 -11.19 5.02
C TYR A 71 -20.54 -11.46 3.80
N LYS A 72 -20.07 -11.13 2.59
CA LYS A 72 -20.79 -11.46 1.35
C LYS A 72 -20.58 -12.94 1.01
N LYS A 73 -21.65 -13.72 1.11
CA LYS A 73 -21.70 -15.13 0.71
C LYS A 73 -21.30 -15.35 -0.75
N ASP A 74 -21.57 -14.38 -1.63
CA ASP A 74 -21.17 -14.43 -3.04
C ASP A 74 -19.65 -14.39 -3.26
N ILE A 75 -18.89 -13.81 -2.33
CA ILE A 75 -17.43 -13.65 -2.44
C ILE A 75 -16.69 -14.75 -1.66
N VAL A 76 -17.23 -15.14 -0.50
CA VAL A 76 -16.57 -16.04 0.46
C VAL A 76 -17.11 -17.48 0.41
N GLY A 77 -18.23 -17.70 -0.27
CA GLY A 77 -18.83 -19.03 -0.45
C GLY A 77 -19.31 -19.64 0.87
N SER A 78 -18.76 -20.79 1.23
CA SER A 78 -19.14 -21.57 2.43
C SER A 78 -18.40 -21.16 3.71
N TYR A 79 -17.48 -20.20 3.64
CA TYR A 79 -16.66 -19.82 4.79
C TYR A 79 -17.39 -18.84 5.72
N LYS A 80 -17.45 -19.19 7.01
CA LYS A 80 -18.03 -18.35 8.06
C LYS A 80 -16.92 -17.51 8.67
N HIS A 81 -16.88 -16.23 8.31
CA HIS A 81 -15.90 -15.32 8.89
C HIS A 81 -16.12 -15.20 10.42
N PRO A 82 -15.12 -15.49 11.26
CA PRO A 82 -15.28 -15.47 12.72
C PRO A 82 -15.58 -14.05 13.21
N LEU A 83 -16.62 -13.91 14.05
CA LEU A 83 -17.02 -12.62 14.62
C LEU A 83 -15.87 -11.92 15.37
N TRP A 84 -14.96 -12.69 15.98
CA TRP A 84 -13.79 -12.14 16.68
C TRP A 84 -12.77 -11.47 15.75
N LEU A 85 -12.56 -12.02 14.55
CA LEU A 85 -11.69 -11.41 13.53
C LEU A 85 -12.31 -10.14 12.96
N THR A 86 -13.64 -10.08 12.86
CA THR A 86 -14.34 -8.86 12.43
C THR A 86 -14.30 -7.77 13.47
N ILE A 87 -14.47 -8.10 14.74
CA ILE A 87 -14.37 -7.11 15.82
C ILE A 87 -12.94 -6.55 15.87
N GLY A 88 -11.93 -7.43 15.80
CA GLY A 88 -10.52 -7.00 15.73
C GLY A 88 -10.23 -6.17 14.49
N GLY A 89 -10.69 -6.61 13.32
CA GLY A 89 -10.54 -5.87 12.06
C GLY A 89 -11.24 -4.52 12.08
N GLY A 90 -12.46 -4.45 12.61
CA GLY A 90 -13.21 -3.21 12.75
C GLY A 90 -12.52 -2.23 13.71
N PHE A 91 -11.99 -2.73 14.83
CA PHE A 91 -11.17 -1.92 15.74
C PHE A 91 -9.93 -1.35 15.03
N VAL A 92 -9.20 -2.17 14.26
CA VAL A 92 -8.04 -1.72 13.49
C VAL A 92 -8.45 -0.66 12.45
N VAL A 93 -9.54 -0.86 11.71
CA VAL A 93 -10.03 0.13 10.73
C VAL A 93 -10.37 1.46 11.40
N ILE A 94 -11.00 1.45 12.58
CA ILE A 94 -11.32 2.67 13.34
C ILE A 94 -10.03 3.37 13.79
N VAL A 95 -9.11 2.63 14.43
CA VAL A 95 -7.85 3.19 14.92
C VAL A 95 -7.03 3.77 13.77
N MET A 96 -6.92 3.05 12.65
CA MET A 96 -6.20 3.51 11.47
C MET A 96 -6.89 4.67 10.77
N GLY A 97 -8.22 4.72 10.75
CA GLY A 97 -8.97 5.86 10.24
C GLY A 97 -8.70 7.13 11.07
N VAL A 98 -8.69 7.03 12.40
CA VAL A 98 -8.35 8.15 13.29
C VAL A 98 -6.91 8.59 13.10
N LEU A 99 -5.96 7.66 13.09
CA LEU A 99 -4.55 7.97 12.84
C LEU A 99 -4.34 8.58 11.46
N GLY A 100 -5.05 8.08 10.43
CA GLY A 100 -5.04 8.65 9.09
C GLY A 100 -5.50 10.11 9.07
N ILE A 101 -6.63 10.42 9.73
CA ILE A 101 -7.14 11.80 9.83
C ILE A 101 -6.14 12.70 10.57
N VAL A 102 -5.58 12.24 11.70
CA VAL A 102 -4.57 12.99 12.46
C VAL A 102 -3.33 13.26 11.59
N THR A 103 -2.82 12.25 10.90
CA THR A 103 -1.65 12.42 10.00
C THR A 103 -1.94 13.39 8.87
N LEU A 104 -3.15 13.40 8.30
CA LEU A 104 -3.53 14.38 7.29
C LEU A 104 -3.53 15.80 7.85
N ILE A 105 -4.06 16.00 9.06
CA ILE A 105 -4.08 17.32 9.71
C ILE A 105 -2.67 17.80 10.04
N GLU A 106 -1.77 16.91 10.45
CA GLU A 106 -0.37 17.26 10.78
C GLU A 106 0.52 17.43 9.55
N GLN A 107 0.34 16.63 8.50
CA GLN A 107 1.19 16.63 7.31
C GLN A 107 0.77 17.64 6.25
N ILE A 108 -0.51 18.02 6.16
CA ILE A 108 -0.98 19.07 5.25
C ILE A 108 -0.25 20.41 5.48
N PRO A 109 -0.13 20.97 6.70
CA PRO A 109 0.58 22.24 6.91
C PRO A 109 2.08 22.14 6.64
N LEU A 110 2.69 20.93 6.73
CA LEU A 110 4.09 20.68 6.37
C LEU A 110 4.30 20.64 4.85
N LEU A 111 3.27 20.31 4.06
CA LEU A 111 3.32 20.33 2.59
C LEU A 111 3.22 21.75 2.00
N PHE A 112 2.63 22.69 2.72
CA PHE A 112 2.45 24.08 2.29
C PHE A 112 3.56 25.04 2.77
N LYS A 113 4.61 24.52 3.42
CA LYS A 113 5.76 25.29 3.90
C LYS A 113 7.01 24.94 3.09
#